data_AF-I4G0P2-F1
#
_entry.id   AF-I4G0P2-F1
#
_cell.length_a   1.000
_cell.length_b   1.000
_cell.length_c   1.000
_cell.angle_alpha   90.00
_cell.angle_beta   90.00
_cell.angle_gamma   90.00
#
_symmetry.space_group_name_H-M   'P 1'
#
loop_
_entity.id
_entity.type
_entity.pdbx_description
1 polymer ?
#
loop_
_entity_poly.entity_id
_entity_poly.type
_entity_poly.pdbx_seq_one_letter_code
_entity_poly.pdbx_strand_id
1 'polypeptide(L)'
;MVQATEYLYIVRDDEILHGEPIIKGTRTPVRAIVETWRMGVAPEEIPLGMPHLTLSQIFSALTYYSDHLEEINAYIEHNRIPDDLIDPLLKNS
;
A
#
# COMPACT_ATOMS: atom_id res chain seq x y z
N MET A 1 -28.98 12.89 -12.32
CA MET A 1 -28.31 11.58 -12.46
C MET A 1 -27.12 11.58 -11.52
N VAL A 2 -26.92 10.54 -10.73
CA VAL A 2 -25.77 10.41 -9.79
C VAL A 2 -24.87 9.31 -10.33
N GLN A 3 -23.55 9.56 -10.40
CA GLN A 3 -22.54 8.59 -10.82
C GLN A 3 -21.47 8.52 -9.72
N ALA A 4 -21.20 7.31 -9.23
CA ALA A 4 -20.17 7.08 -8.24
C ALA A 4 -18.77 7.08 -8.90
N THR A 5 -17.79 7.61 -8.19
CA THR A 5 -16.36 7.45 -8.50
C THR A 5 -15.76 6.61 -7.37
N GLU A 6 -15.53 5.31 -7.59
CA GLU A 6 -15.13 4.39 -6.51
C GLU A 6 -13.74 4.74 -5.97
N TYR A 7 -12.67 4.54 -6.76
CA TYR A 7 -11.30 4.86 -6.33
C TYR A 7 -10.48 5.44 -7.50
N LEU A 8 -10.48 6.77 -7.64
CA LEU A 8 -9.86 7.47 -8.78
C LEU A 8 -8.38 7.13 -9.01
N TYR A 9 -7.66 6.81 -7.93
CA TYR A 9 -6.22 6.64 -7.94
C TYR A 9 -5.75 5.18 -7.79
N ILE A 10 -6.66 4.22 -7.69
CA ILE A 10 -6.29 2.81 -7.51
C ILE A 10 -6.57 2.07 -8.82
N VAL A 11 -5.56 1.36 -9.31
CA VAL A 11 -5.66 0.54 -10.53
C VAL A 11 -5.01 -0.81 -10.29
N ARG A 12 -5.32 -1.78 -11.15
CA ARG A 12 -4.64 -3.07 -11.24
C ARG A 12 -4.05 -3.22 -12.62
N ASP A 13 -2.91 -3.88 -12.67
CA ASP A 13 -2.23 -4.24 -13.91
C ASP A 13 -1.62 -5.63 -13.69
N ASP A 14 -2.04 -6.60 -14.50
CA ASP A 14 -1.60 -8.01 -14.35
C ASP A 14 -0.08 -8.15 -14.61
N GLU A 15 0.54 -7.20 -15.32
CA GLU A 15 1.99 -7.15 -15.55
C GLU A 15 2.76 -6.51 -14.39
N ILE A 16 2.06 -5.93 -13.40
CA ILE A 16 2.66 -5.24 -12.25
C ILE A 16 2.22 -5.93 -10.96
N LEU A 17 3.20 -6.49 -10.23
CA LEU A 17 2.96 -7.12 -8.93
C LEU A 17 1.83 -8.17 -8.96
N HIS A 18 1.69 -8.89 -10.09
CA HIS A 18 0.68 -9.93 -10.28
C HIS A 18 -0.78 -9.45 -10.05
N GLY A 19 -1.09 -8.19 -10.43
CA GLY A 19 -2.44 -7.64 -10.29
C GLY A 19 -2.77 -7.09 -8.90
N GLU A 20 -1.77 -6.94 -8.02
CA GLU A 20 -1.92 -6.22 -6.75
C GLU A 20 -2.43 -4.78 -6.99
N PRO A 21 -3.37 -4.24 -6.18
CA PRO A 21 -3.77 -2.85 -6.28
C PRO A 21 -2.59 -1.88 -6.12
N ILE A 22 -2.42 -1.00 -7.10
CA ILE A 22 -1.33 0.00 -7.15
C ILE A 22 -1.90 1.41 -7.30
N ILE A 23 -1.08 2.40 -6.92
CA ILE A 23 -1.38 3.80 -7.22
C ILE A 23 -1.23 4.07 -8.72
N LYS A 24 -2.28 4.59 -9.34
CA LYS A 24 -2.35 4.99 -10.75
C LYS A 24 -1.15 5.84 -11.15
N GLY A 25 -0.48 5.43 -12.24
CA GLY A 25 0.70 6.12 -12.77
C GLY A 25 2.01 5.77 -12.05
N THR A 26 1.99 4.79 -11.16
CA THR A 26 3.17 4.33 -10.40
C THR A 26 3.21 2.80 -10.34
N ARG A 27 4.26 2.25 -9.74
CA ARG A 27 4.33 0.83 -9.35
C ARG A 27 4.22 0.65 -7.82
N THR A 28 3.76 1.67 -7.10
CA THR A 28 3.65 1.62 -5.64
C THR A 28 2.37 0.88 -5.25
N PRO A 29 2.47 -0.26 -4.55
CA PRO A 29 1.29 -0.99 -4.13
C PRO A 29 0.58 -0.29 -2.97
N VAL A 30 -0.73 -0.50 -2.87
CA VAL A 30 -1.55 -0.03 -1.74
C VAL A 30 -0.97 -0.53 -0.41
N ARG A 31 -0.47 -1.79 -0.36
CA ARG A 31 0.13 -2.34 0.85
C ARG A 31 1.28 -1.50 1.40
N ALA A 32 2.14 -0.93 0.54
CA ALA A 32 3.30 -0.17 1.00
C ALA A 32 2.88 1.09 1.77
N ILE A 33 1.80 1.75 1.33
CA ILE A 33 1.21 2.91 2.01
C ILE A 33 0.60 2.48 3.34
N VAL A 34 -0.12 1.36 3.36
CA VAL A 34 -0.76 0.81 4.56
C VAL A 34 0.28 0.38 5.60
N GLU A 35 1.35 -0.30 5.18
CA GLU A 35 2.47 -0.69 6.06
C GLU A 35 3.14 0.55 6.66
N THR A 36 3.41 1.58 5.83
CA THR A 36 3.99 2.85 6.28
C THR A 36 3.12 3.54 7.33
N TRP A 37 1.81 3.61 7.08
CA TRP A 37 0.84 4.15 8.04
C TRP A 37 0.78 3.32 9.34
N ARG A 38 0.81 1.98 9.24
CA ARG A 38 0.82 1.07 10.40
C ARG A 38 2.09 1.18 11.25
N MET A 39 3.21 1.62 10.66
CA MET A 39 4.43 1.95 11.40
C MET A 39 4.33 3.27 12.20
N GLY A 40 3.18 3.95 12.15
CA GLY A 40 2.92 5.17 12.92
C GLY A 40 3.21 6.47 12.18
N VAL A 41 3.55 6.40 10.89
CA VAL A 41 3.73 7.59 10.04
C VAL A 41 2.36 8.19 9.74
N ALA A 42 2.19 9.49 10.00
CA ALA A 42 0.94 10.17 9.65
C ALA A 42 0.74 10.16 8.12
N PRO A 43 -0.49 9.97 7.59
CA PRO A 43 -0.74 9.97 6.15
C PRO A 43 -0.16 11.19 5.42
N GLU A 44 -0.18 12.35 6.07
CA GLU A 44 0.35 13.62 5.57
C GLU A 44 1.89 13.63 5.43
N GLU A 45 2.58 12.76 6.17
CA GLU A 45 4.04 12.64 6.19
C GLU A 45 4.55 11.55 5.25
N ILE A 46 3.69 10.63 4.79
CA ILE A 46 4.07 9.56 3.86
C ILE A 46 4.75 10.10 2.58
N PRO A 47 4.33 11.24 1.97
CA PRO A 47 5.03 11.82 0.83
C PRO A 47 6.49 12.19 1.10
N LEU A 48 6.91 12.38 2.35
CA LEU A 48 8.32 12.62 2.69
C LEU A 48 9.21 11.40 2.35
N GLY A 49 8.67 10.19 2.50
CA GLY A 49 9.33 8.93 2.12
C GLY A 49 8.95 8.44 0.73
N MET A 50 7.84 8.91 0.17
CA MET A 50 7.32 8.56 -1.16
C MET A 50 7.00 9.82 -1.98
N PRO A 51 8.01 10.62 -2.39
CA PRO A 51 7.81 11.96 -2.96
C PRO A 51 7.12 11.97 -4.32
N HIS A 52 7.00 10.81 -4.98
CA HIS A 52 6.23 10.65 -6.22
C HIS A 52 4.73 10.47 -5.97
N LEU A 53 4.28 10.42 -4.71
CA LEU A 53 2.87 10.30 -4.34
C LEU A 53 2.30 11.62 -3.82
N THR A 54 1.06 11.89 -4.20
CA THR A 54 0.27 13.02 -3.69
C THR A 54 -0.58 12.58 -2.50
N LEU A 55 -0.98 13.53 -1.65
CA LEU A 55 -1.90 13.25 -0.53
C LEU A 55 -3.20 12.58 -1.00
N SER A 56 -3.78 13.02 -2.12
CA SER A 56 -5.00 12.41 -2.65
C SER A 56 -4.81 10.93 -3.00
N GLN A 57 -3.64 10.53 -3.51
CA GLN A 57 -3.33 9.12 -3.77
C GLN A 57 -3.15 8.34 -2.47
N ILE A 58 -2.48 8.91 -1.46
CA ILE A 58 -2.32 8.30 -0.14
C ILE A 58 -3.69 8.05 0.51
N PHE A 59 -4.53 9.08 0.60
CA PHE A 59 -5.86 8.93 1.20
C PHE A 59 -6.73 7.96 0.40
N SER A 60 -6.66 7.98 -0.94
CA SER A 60 -7.38 6.99 -1.77
C SER A 60 -6.94 5.55 -1.51
N ALA A 61 -5.65 5.31 -1.22
CA ALA A 61 -5.15 3.99 -0.85
C ALA A 61 -5.66 3.56 0.54
N LEU A 62 -5.67 4.48 1.52
CA LEU A 62 -6.20 4.19 2.84
C LEU A 62 -7.72 3.94 2.82
N THR A 63 -8.47 4.66 1.99
CA THR A 63 -9.90 4.37 1.76
C THR A 63 -10.08 2.99 1.11
N TYR A 64 -9.34 2.69 0.03
CA TYR A 64 -9.41 1.37 -0.61
C TYR A 64 -9.10 0.26 0.38
N TYR A 65 -8.04 0.42 1.19
CA TYR A 65 -7.68 -0.52 2.24
C TYR A 65 -8.80 -0.71 3.28
N SER A 66 -9.48 0.36 3.70
CA SER A 66 -10.60 0.27 4.64
C SER A 66 -11.74 -0.60 4.11
N ASP A 67 -11.98 -0.57 2.80
CA ASP A 67 -13.02 -1.37 2.16
C ASP A 67 -12.55 -2.78 1.75
N HIS A 68 -11.22 -2.99 1.66
CA HIS A 68 -10.58 -4.23 1.18
C HIS A 68 -9.53 -4.77 2.16
N LEU A 69 -9.87 -4.76 3.46
CA LEU A 69 -8.95 -5.12 4.55
C LEU A 69 -8.30 -6.49 4.37
N GLU A 70 -9.11 -7.53 4.10
CA GLU A 70 -8.62 -8.90 3.95
C GLU A 70 -7.66 -9.06 2.78
N GLU A 71 -8.00 -8.45 1.64
CA GLU A 71 -7.17 -8.49 0.44
C GLU A 71 -5.78 -7.90 0.69
N ILE A 72 -5.72 -6.66 1.18
CA ILE A 72 -4.45 -5.97 1.39
C ILE A 72 -3.67 -6.63 2.54
N ASN A 73 -4.33 -7.14 3.57
CA ASN A 73 -3.65 -7.91 4.62
C ASN A 73 -3.01 -9.19 4.08
N ALA A 74 -3.65 -9.88 3.13
CA ALA A 74 -3.04 -11.03 2.48
C ALA A 74 -1.76 -10.64 1.72
N TYR A 75 -1.78 -9.52 0.98
CA TYR A 75 -0.57 -9.03 0.31
C TYR A 75 0.53 -8.61 1.28
N ILE A 76 0.19 -7.99 2.41
CA ILE A 76 1.15 -7.65 3.48
C ILE A 76 1.79 -8.94 4.03
N GLU A 77 0.99 -9.95 4.33
CA GLU A 77 1.49 -11.22 4.88
C GLU A 77 2.34 -11.98 3.87
N HIS A 78 1.94 -12.02 2.60
CA HIS A 78 2.73 -12.62 1.52
C HIS A 78 4.07 -11.92 1.27
N ASN A 79 4.15 -10.61 1.53
CA ASN A 79 5.38 -9.84 1.39
C ASN A 79 6.31 -9.94 2.62
N ARG A 80 5.84 -10.50 3.74
CA ARG A 80 6.65 -10.67 4.96
C ARG A 80 7.77 -11.68 4.72
N ILE A 81 8.98 -11.35 5.19
CA ILE A 81 10.08 -12.31 5.26
C ILE A 81 9.87 -13.19 6.50
N PRO A 82 9.79 -14.53 6.37
CA PRO A 82 9.71 -15.44 7.51
C PRO A 82 10.86 -15.27 8.51
N ASP A 83 10.58 -15.34 9.81
CA ASP A 83 11.57 -15.11 10.90
C ASP A 83 12.79 -16.05 10.84
N ASP A 84 12.64 -17.22 10.23
CA ASP A 84 13.70 -18.20 10.01
C ASP A 84 14.63 -17.82 8.85
N LEU A 85 14.18 -16.97 7.93
CA LEU A 85 14.95 -16.44 6.81
C LEU A 85 15.57 -15.07 7.11
N ILE A 86 15.21 -14.44 8.23
CA ILE A 86 15.85 -13.21 8.72
C ILE A 86 17.25 -13.56 9.26
N ASP A 87 18.27 -12.91 8.71
CA ASP A 87 19.66 -13.02 9.20
C ASP A 87 19.67 -12.82 10.73
N PRO A 88 20.30 -13.72 11.52
CA PRO A 88 20.37 -13.61 12.97
C PRO A 88 20.85 -12.24 13.47
N LEU A 89 21.64 -11.51 12.68
CA LEU A 89 22.15 -10.17 13.02
C LEU A 89 21.09 -9.07 12.92
N LEU A 90 19.93 -9.33 12.28
CA LEU A 90 18.83 -8.38 12.10
C LEU A 90 17.68 -8.57 13.11
N LYS A 91 17.73 -9.59 13.97
CA LYS A 91 16.62 -9.96 14.88
C LYS A 91 16.36 -9.00 16.05
N ASN A 92 17.25 -8.01 16.27
CA ASN A 92 17.25 -7.15 17.47
C ASN A 92 17.40 -5.63 17.17
N SER A 93 17.05 -5.16 15.97
CA SER A 93 17.10 -3.72 15.63
C SER A 93 15.76 -3.02 15.80
#